data_AF-A0A965N8F4-F1
#
_entry.id   AF-A0A965N8F4-F1
#
_cell.length_a   1.000
_cell.length_b   1.000
_cell.length_c   1.000
_cell.angle_alpha   90.00
_cell.angle_beta   90.00
_cell.angle_gamma   90.00
#
_symmetry.space_group_name_H-M   'P 1'
#
loop_
_entity.id
_entity.type
_entity.pdbx_description
1 polymer ?
#
loop_
_entity_poly.entity_id
_entity_poly.type
_entity_poly.pdbx_seq_one_letter_code
_entity_poly.pdbx_strand_id
1 'polypeptide(L)'
;MGRESGRETTAAKITGVASQLATTVTTSVADGTEQLINNAMQLIGVRYRWGGNTPQSGLDCSGFVRYVFKDTFGFLLPRKSAQMSKVGMEVKRDELRPGDLVFFNTMRHAFSHVGIYVGDNKFIHAPSKGKAIRVDDMTKTYWDKRYNGARRMDGAESMNEDQRQKLLLEYQERLERGNRL
;
A
#
# COMPACT_ATOMS: atom_id res chain seq x y z
N MET A 1 -22.03 8.21 -59.54
CA MET A 1 -20.85 7.68 -58.81
C MET A 1 -20.94 8.17 -57.37
N GLY A 2 -21.53 7.37 -56.48
CA GLY A 2 -21.71 7.70 -55.07
C GLY A 2 -20.43 7.48 -54.29
N ARG A 3 -20.05 8.44 -53.45
CA ARG A 3 -18.96 8.30 -52.47
C ARG A 3 -19.56 7.74 -51.18
N GLU A 4 -19.24 6.49 -50.86
CA GLU A 4 -19.46 5.91 -49.53
C GLU A 4 -18.45 6.52 -48.57
N SER A 5 -18.91 7.41 -47.68
CA SER A 5 -18.14 7.96 -46.57
C SER A 5 -18.49 7.19 -45.30
N GLY A 6 -17.45 6.63 -44.67
CA GLY A 6 -17.54 5.62 -43.63
C GLY A 6 -18.31 6.03 -42.39
N ARG A 7 -19.23 5.15 -41.97
CA ARG A 7 -19.72 5.10 -40.60
C ARG A 7 -18.78 4.21 -39.81
N GLU A 8 -17.77 4.81 -39.20
CA GLU A 8 -17.00 4.17 -38.15
C GLU A 8 -17.97 3.91 -36.99
N THR A 9 -18.33 2.64 -36.78
CA THR A 9 -19.40 2.23 -35.87
C THR A 9 -19.04 2.59 -34.43
N THR A 10 -19.99 3.15 -33.69
CA THR A 10 -19.89 3.64 -32.31
C THR A 10 -19.18 2.65 -31.37
N ALA A 11 -19.37 1.33 -31.54
CA ALA A 11 -18.73 0.28 -30.75
C ALA A 11 -17.18 0.25 -30.84
N ALA A 12 -16.61 0.61 -31.99
CA ALA A 12 -15.15 0.67 -32.17
C ALA A 12 -14.52 1.82 -31.37
N LYS A 13 -15.22 2.97 -31.29
CA LYS A 13 -14.83 4.11 -30.43
C LYS A 13 -14.85 3.77 -28.95
N ILE A 14 -15.87 3.04 -28.46
CA ILE A 14 -15.96 2.67 -27.04
C ILE A 14 -14.86 1.69 -26.65
N THR A 15 -14.51 0.76 -27.55
CA THR A 15 -13.42 -0.21 -27.34
C THR A 15 -12.04 0.47 -27.27
N GLY A 16 -11.78 1.45 -28.14
CA GLY A 16 -10.52 2.21 -28.13
C GLY A 16 -10.32 3.06 -26.86
N VAL A 17 -11.39 3.72 -26.40
CA VAL A 17 -11.34 4.54 -25.17
C VAL A 17 -11.16 3.65 -23.93
N ALA A 18 -11.85 2.51 -23.83
CA ALA A 18 -11.66 1.57 -22.72
C ALA A 18 -10.23 1.00 -22.67
N SER A 19 -9.64 0.70 -23.83
CA SER A 19 -8.25 0.20 -23.91
C SER A 19 -7.22 1.27 -23.55
N GLN A 20 -7.42 2.53 -23.97
CA GLN A 20 -6.56 3.65 -23.59
C GLN A 20 -6.68 3.98 -22.10
N LEU A 21 -7.88 3.97 -21.53
CA LEU A 21 -8.09 4.15 -20.10
C LEU A 21 -7.44 3.02 -19.29
N ALA A 22 -7.60 1.76 -19.71
CA ALA A 22 -6.93 0.63 -19.06
C ALA A 22 -5.40 0.74 -19.13
N THR A 23 -4.86 1.18 -20.26
CA THR A 23 -3.40 1.37 -20.45
C THR A 23 -2.87 2.50 -19.57
N THR A 24 -3.51 3.68 -19.60
CA THR A 24 -3.12 4.83 -18.77
C THR A 24 -3.20 4.51 -17.28
N VAL A 25 -4.27 3.82 -16.84
CA VAL A 25 -4.42 3.40 -15.44
C VAL A 25 -3.36 2.37 -15.04
N THR A 26 -3.01 1.43 -15.93
CA THR A 26 -1.96 0.44 -15.64
C THR A 26 -0.59 1.11 -15.51
N THR A 27 -0.27 2.09 -16.37
CA THR A 27 0.98 2.85 -16.27
C THR A 27 1.04 3.70 -15.01
N SER A 28 -0.04 4.43 -14.66
CA SER A 28 -0.05 5.26 -13.45
C SER A 28 0.07 4.44 -12.16
N VAL A 29 -0.51 3.23 -12.13
CA VAL A 29 -0.37 2.27 -11.03
C VAL A 29 1.09 1.81 -10.92
N ALA A 30 1.70 1.39 -12.03
CA ALA A 30 3.11 1.02 -12.04
C ALA A 30 4.02 2.15 -11.53
N ASP A 31 3.79 3.39 -11.99
CA ASP A 31 4.56 4.57 -11.57
C ASP A 31 4.39 4.87 -10.07
N GLY A 32 3.17 4.75 -9.55
CA GLY A 32 2.88 4.97 -8.14
C GLY A 32 3.49 3.91 -7.22
N THR A 33 3.47 2.64 -7.62
CA THR A 33 4.08 1.55 -6.87
C THR A 33 5.60 1.71 -6.86
N GLU A 34 6.20 2.05 -8.00
CA GLU A 34 7.64 2.31 -8.09
C GLU A 34 8.04 3.47 -7.17
N GLN A 35 7.30 4.58 -7.20
CA GLN A 35 7.57 5.72 -6.32
C GLN A 35 7.42 5.35 -4.84
N LEU A 36 6.42 4.53 -4.47
CA LEU A 36 6.26 4.01 -3.11
C LEU A 36 7.49 3.24 -2.65
N ILE A 37 7.99 2.33 -3.49
CA ILE A 37 9.16 1.50 -3.19
C ILE A 37 10.41 2.37 -3.11
N ASN A 38 10.60 3.32 -4.03
CA ASN A 38 11.74 4.24 -4.01
C ASN A 38 11.76 5.08 -2.74
N ASN A 39 10.62 5.64 -2.33
CA ASN A 39 10.49 6.40 -1.09
C ASN A 39 10.76 5.51 0.15
N ALA A 40 10.30 4.26 0.13
CA ALA A 40 10.60 3.30 1.19
C ALA A 40 12.10 2.98 1.29
N MET A 41 12.78 2.82 0.15
CA MET A 41 14.22 2.53 0.07
C MET A 41 15.07 3.68 0.60
N GLN A 42 14.68 4.94 0.35
CA GLN A 42 15.38 6.12 0.88
C GLN A 42 15.41 6.20 2.41
N LEU A 43 14.48 5.51 3.09
CA LEU A 43 14.40 5.48 4.54
C LEU A 43 15.22 4.35 5.19
N ILE A 44 15.85 3.48 4.39
CA ILE A 44 16.77 2.47 4.92
C ILE A 44 17.86 3.16 5.75
N GLY A 45 18.12 2.61 6.94
CA GLY A 45 19.07 3.20 7.90
C GLY A 45 18.45 4.15 8.92
N VAL A 46 17.24 4.68 8.70
CA VAL A 46 16.52 5.46 9.73
C VAL A 46 16.27 4.59 10.96
N ARG A 47 16.53 5.15 12.15
CA ARG A 47 16.44 4.41 13.41
C ARG A 47 15.00 4.13 13.79
N TYR A 48 14.78 2.93 14.35
CA TYR A 48 13.52 2.58 14.94
C TYR A 48 13.25 3.43 16.19
N ARG A 49 12.06 3.99 16.30
CA ARG A 49 11.55 4.61 17.54
C ARG A 49 10.10 4.23 17.76
N TRP A 50 9.78 3.63 18.91
CA TRP A 50 8.40 3.33 19.30
C TRP A 50 7.55 4.61 19.32
N GLY A 51 6.40 4.61 18.65
CA GLY A 51 5.57 5.80 18.50
C GLY A 51 6.10 6.84 17.51
N GLY A 52 7.28 6.60 16.91
CA GLY A 52 7.96 7.51 15.99
C GLY A 52 7.23 7.66 14.66
N ASN A 53 7.16 8.90 14.15
CA ASN A 53 6.36 9.28 12.99
C ASN A 53 7.10 10.15 11.98
N THR A 54 8.38 10.45 12.20
CA THR A 54 9.20 11.25 11.28
C THR A 54 10.59 10.63 11.12
N PRO A 55 11.22 10.69 9.94
CA PRO A 55 12.57 10.15 9.74
C PRO A 55 13.61 10.74 10.71
N GLN A 56 13.53 12.04 11.00
CA GLN A 56 14.48 12.76 11.84
C GLN A 56 14.43 12.27 13.30
N SER A 57 13.23 11.99 13.82
CA SER A 57 13.06 11.53 15.20
C SER A 57 13.10 10.00 15.34
N GLY A 58 13.03 9.28 14.22
CA GLY A 58 12.88 7.83 14.13
C GLY A 58 11.43 7.41 13.84
N LEU A 59 11.29 6.22 13.26
CA LEU A 59 10.01 5.65 12.82
C LEU A 59 9.78 4.28 13.49
N ASP A 60 8.56 3.96 13.90
CA ASP A 60 8.19 2.55 14.14
C ASP A 60 7.61 1.91 12.89
N CYS A 61 7.22 0.63 12.97
CA CYS A 61 6.75 -0.14 11.82
C CYS A 61 5.58 0.53 11.08
N SER A 62 4.60 1.04 11.83
CA SER A 62 3.41 1.67 11.27
C SER A 62 3.64 3.15 10.97
N GLY A 63 4.49 3.84 11.73
CA GLY A 63 4.96 5.19 11.42
C GLY A 63 5.72 5.25 10.09
N PHE A 64 6.58 4.25 9.84
CA PHE A 64 7.28 4.09 8.56
C PHE A 64 6.30 3.94 7.40
N VAL A 65 5.40 2.96 7.45
CA VAL A 65 4.42 2.73 6.38
C VAL A 65 3.55 3.96 6.16
N ARG A 66 3.05 4.58 7.24
CA ARG A 66 2.23 5.80 7.16
C ARG A 66 2.99 6.97 6.55
N TYR A 67 4.29 7.12 6.82
CA TYR A 67 5.12 8.17 6.25
C TYR A 67 5.30 7.96 4.73
N VAL A 68 5.69 6.76 4.29
CA VAL A 68 5.91 6.46 2.87
C VAL A 68 4.60 6.65 2.08
N PHE A 69 3.48 6.12 2.56
CA PHE A 69 2.18 6.29 1.88
C PHE A 69 1.72 7.75 1.82
N LYS A 70 2.00 8.54 2.87
CA LYS A 70 1.70 9.97 2.87
C LYS A 70 2.55 10.71 1.84
N ASP A 71 3.83 10.39 1.78
CA ASP A 71 4.79 11.07 0.90
C ASP A 71 4.55 10.73 -0.58
N THR A 72 4.28 9.46 -0.87
CA THR A 72 4.04 8.99 -2.23
C THR A 72 2.67 9.39 -2.73
N PHE A 73 1.62 9.10 -1.95
CA PHE A 73 0.26 9.27 -2.44
C PHE A 73 -0.36 10.57 -1.95
N GLY A 74 -0.09 11.02 -0.71
CA GLY A 74 -0.74 12.19 -0.10
C GLY A 74 -1.87 11.88 0.90
N PHE A 75 -2.06 10.62 1.33
CA PHE A 75 -3.08 10.26 2.35
C PHE A 75 -2.44 9.58 3.54
N LEU A 76 -3.16 9.62 4.66
CA LEU A 76 -2.69 9.07 5.92
C LEU A 76 -3.35 7.73 6.21
N LEU A 77 -2.57 6.66 6.13
CA LEU A 77 -2.98 5.35 6.65
C LEU A 77 -3.16 5.38 8.17
N PRO A 78 -4.00 4.51 8.76
CA PRO A 78 -4.17 4.37 10.21
C PRO A 78 -2.85 4.36 10.99
N ARG A 79 -2.83 4.90 12.22
CA ARG A 79 -1.58 4.92 12.98
C ARG A 79 -1.12 3.55 13.47
N LYS A 80 -2.06 2.64 13.77
CA LYS A 80 -1.74 1.30 14.28
C LYS A 80 -1.74 0.28 13.15
N SER A 81 -0.77 -0.63 13.13
CA SER A 81 -0.69 -1.73 12.16
C SER A 81 -1.97 -2.59 12.12
N ALA A 82 -2.58 -2.88 13.28
CA ALA A 82 -3.84 -3.63 13.36
C ALA A 82 -5.05 -2.88 12.78
N GLN A 83 -4.98 -1.56 12.63
CA GLN A 83 -6.00 -0.78 11.91
C GLN A 83 -5.70 -0.77 10.41
N MET A 84 -4.41 -0.65 10.02
CA MET A 84 -3.99 -0.77 8.62
C MET A 84 -4.39 -2.12 8.01
N SER A 85 -4.36 -3.21 8.80
CA SER A 85 -4.81 -4.53 8.36
C SER A 85 -6.32 -4.64 8.11
N LYS A 86 -7.09 -3.56 8.27
CA LYS A 86 -8.54 -3.48 7.97
C LYS A 86 -8.83 -2.55 6.78
N VAL A 87 -7.79 -1.96 6.18
CA VAL A 87 -7.87 -1.02 5.05
C VAL A 87 -7.36 -1.73 3.79
N GLY A 88 -8.02 -1.49 2.66
CA GLY A 88 -7.71 -2.13 1.39
C GLY A 88 -8.26 -3.56 1.27
N MET A 89 -7.87 -4.23 0.20
CA MET A 89 -8.32 -5.58 -0.12
C MET A 89 -7.43 -6.63 0.54
N GLU A 90 -8.02 -7.77 0.94
CA GLU A 90 -7.24 -8.94 1.35
C GLU A 90 -6.44 -9.50 0.18
N VAL A 91 -5.20 -9.88 0.44
CA VAL A 91 -4.32 -10.51 -0.54
C VAL A 91 -3.80 -11.82 0.05
N LYS A 92 -3.89 -12.89 -0.73
CA LYS A 92 -3.26 -14.16 -0.35
C LYS A 92 -1.76 -14.07 -0.55
N ARG A 93 -1.00 -14.87 0.19
CA ARG A 93 0.47 -14.79 0.18
C ARG A 93 1.08 -15.07 -1.21
N ASP A 94 0.47 -15.95 -1.98
CA ASP A 94 0.83 -16.32 -3.35
C ASP A 94 0.40 -15.27 -4.40
N GLU A 95 -0.42 -14.30 -4.02
CA GLU A 95 -0.89 -13.21 -4.88
C GLU A 95 -0.19 -11.87 -4.59
N LEU A 96 0.82 -11.89 -3.72
CA LEU A 96 1.56 -10.70 -3.31
C LEU A 96 2.23 -10.00 -4.50
N ARG A 97 2.08 -8.68 -4.54
CA ARG A 97 2.71 -7.79 -5.51
C ARG A 97 3.46 -6.68 -4.79
N PRO A 98 4.56 -6.16 -5.39
CA PRO A 98 5.25 -5.00 -4.84
C PRO A 98 4.26 -3.87 -4.51
N GLY A 99 4.46 -3.23 -3.36
CA GLY A 99 3.56 -2.21 -2.80
C GLY A 99 2.52 -2.74 -1.81
N ASP A 100 2.25 -4.05 -1.78
CA ASP A 100 1.35 -4.64 -0.78
C ASP A 100 1.88 -4.46 0.64
N LEU A 101 0.97 -4.22 1.59
CA LEU A 101 1.31 -4.25 3.01
C LEU A 101 1.30 -5.70 3.50
N VAL A 102 2.41 -6.13 4.11
CA VAL A 102 2.54 -7.44 4.73
C VAL A 102 2.56 -7.31 6.25
N PHE A 103 1.84 -8.19 6.93
CA PHE A 103 1.63 -8.13 8.37
C PHE A 103 2.15 -9.37 9.09
N PHE A 104 2.63 -9.14 10.31
CA PHE A 104 3.19 -10.21 11.14
C PHE A 104 2.76 -10.10 12.61
N ASN A 105 2.77 -11.23 13.30
CA ASN A 105 2.62 -11.34 14.74
C ASN A 105 4.01 -11.37 15.43
N THR A 106 4.56 -10.20 15.76
CA THR A 106 5.85 -10.07 16.47
C THR A 106 5.69 -9.78 17.96
N MET A 107 4.49 -9.35 18.40
CA MET A 107 4.19 -8.95 19.78
C MET A 107 3.06 -9.77 20.42
N ARG A 108 2.93 -11.05 20.02
CA ARG A 108 1.93 -12.02 20.55
C ARG A 108 0.47 -11.63 20.32
N HIS A 109 0.21 -10.73 19.38
CA HIS A 109 -1.14 -10.41 18.90
C HIS A 109 -1.12 -10.18 17.38
N ALA A 110 -2.27 -10.44 16.76
CA ALA A 110 -2.43 -10.36 15.31
C ALA A 110 -2.09 -8.95 14.79
N PHE A 111 -1.39 -8.90 13.66
CA PHE A 111 -1.05 -7.66 12.94
C PHE A 111 -0.25 -6.68 13.79
N SER A 112 0.60 -7.18 14.69
CA SER A 112 1.46 -6.35 15.57
C SER A 112 2.65 -5.72 14.84
N HIS A 113 2.94 -6.17 13.62
CA HIS A 113 3.98 -5.61 12.76
C HIS A 113 3.46 -5.43 11.34
N VAL A 114 4.00 -4.44 10.64
CA VAL A 114 3.70 -4.16 9.22
C VAL A 114 4.98 -3.79 8.48
N GLY A 115 5.02 -4.09 7.19
CA GLY A 115 6.03 -3.61 6.24
C GLY A 115 5.48 -3.53 4.82
N ILE A 116 6.29 -3.03 3.90
CA ILE A 116 5.94 -2.87 2.47
C ILE A 116 6.64 -3.98 1.71
N TYR A 117 5.88 -4.80 0.99
CA TYR A 117 6.40 -5.85 0.13
C TYR A 117 7.05 -5.25 -1.11
N VAL A 118 8.20 -5.77 -1.52
CA VAL A 118 9.00 -5.22 -2.64
C VAL A 118 9.31 -6.25 -3.72
N GLY A 119 8.65 -7.41 -3.68
CA GLY A 119 8.93 -8.53 -4.59
C GLY A 119 9.89 -9.57 -3.98
N ASP A 120 10.01 -10.73 -4.64
CA ASP A 120 10.95 -11.80 -4.30
C ASP A 120 10.94 -12.25 -2.83
N ASN A 121 9.76 -12.31 -2.20
CA ASN A 121 9.60 -12.60 -0.78
C ASN A 121 10.28 -11.57 0.15
N LYS A 122 10.61 -10.38 -0.33
CA LYS A 122 11.28 -9.33 0.45
C LYS A 122 10.31 -8.22 0.83
N PHE A 123 10.61 -7.58 1.95
CA PHE A 123 9.84 -6.46 2.46
C PHE A 123 10.72 -5.48 3.23
N ILE A 124 10.36 -4.20 3.15
CA ILE A 124 11.01 -3.12 3.91
C ILE A 124 10.17 -2.86 5.15
N HIS A 125 10.84 -2.71 6.30
CA HIS A 125 10.16 -2.44 7.56
C HIS A 125 11.06 -1.75 8.58
N ALA A 126 10.45 -1.09 9.56
CA ALA A 126 11.11 -0.65 10.79
C ALA A 126 10.98 -1.75 11.86
N PRO A 127 12.04 -2.52 12.17
CA PRO A 127 11.96 -3.82 12.86
C PRO A 127 11.66 -3.77 14.36
N SER A 128 12.47 -3.04 15.14
CA SER A 128 12.42 -3.02 16.61
C SER A 128 13.42 -2.02 17.17
N LYS A 129 13.29 -1.69 18.46
CA LYS A 129 14.24 -0.85 19.21
C LYS A 129 15.68 -1.30 19.00
N GLY A 130 16.58 -0.33 18.85
CA GLY A 130 18.02 -0.54 18.63
C GLY A 130 18.43 -0.84 17.19
N LYS A 131 17.45 -1.10 16.30
CA LYS A 131 17.69 -1.41 14.88
C LYS A 131 17.25 -0.26 13.98
N ALA A 132 17.60 -0.35 12.71
CA ALA A 132 17.21 0.59 11.67
C ALA A 132 16.26 -0.07 10.66
N ILE A 133 15.57 0.76 9.88
CA ILE A 133 14.80 0.32 8.71
C ILE A 133 15.73 -0.46 7.77
N ARG A 134 15.26 -1.62 7.32
CA ARG A 134 16.00 -2.53 6.43
C ARG A 134 15.05 -3.37 5.59
N VAL A 135 15.64 -4.11 4.67
CA VAL A 135 14.99 -5.21 3.96
C VAL A 135 15.17 -6.50 4.76
N ASP A 136 14.10 -7.28 4.90
CA ASP A 136 14.16 -8.66 5.39
C ASP A 136 13.45 -9.60 4.40
N ASP A 137 13.77 -10.90 4.51
CA ASP A 137 13.21 -11.95 3.65
C ASP A 137 12.15 -12.74 4.43
N MET A 138 10.94 -12.81 3.88
CA MET A 138 9.76 -13.46 4.47
C MET A 138 9.91 -14.97 4.57
N THR A 139 10.78 -15.59 3.76
CA THR A 139 11.03 -17.04 3.80
C THR A 139 11.88 -17.45 5.01
N LYS A 140 12.55 -16.51 5.68
CA LYS A 140 13.26 -16.80 6.93
C LYS A 140 12.28 -17.31 7.97
N THR A 141 12.61 -18.41 8.64
CA THR A 141 11.76 -19.09 9.65
C THR A 141 11.11 -18.14 10.66
N TYR A 142 11.80 -17.07 11.06
CA TYR A 142 11.25 -16.08 11.99
C TYR A 142 10.03 -15.35 11.41
N TRP A 143 10.13 -14.87 10.17
CA TRP A 143 9.09 -14.12 9.48
C TRP A 143 7.98 -15.02 8.96
N ASP A 144 8.36 -16.16 8.40
CA ASP A 144 7.44 -17.16 7.88
C ASP A 144 6.41 -17.60 8.93
N LYS A 145 6.90 -17.98 10.12
CA LYS A 145 6.03 -18.38 11.26
C LYS A 145 5.17 -17.26 11.82
N ARG A 146 5.47 -16.01 11.51
CA ARG A 146 4.78 -14.84 12.06
C ARG A 146 3.88 -14.17 11.05
N TYR A 147 3.99 -14.50 9.76
CA TYR A 147 3.15 -13.94 8.71
C TYR A 147 1.69 -14.22 9.03
N ASN A 148 0.87 -13.18 9.03
CA ASN A 148 -0.53 -13.34 9.41
C ASN A 148 -1.51 -12.48 8.59
N GLY A 149 -1.07 -11.97 7.43
CA GLY A 149 -1.95 -11.39 6.41
C GLY A 149 -1.27 -10.35 5.51
N ALA A 150 -1.97 -9.95 4.46
CA ALA A 150 -1.56 -8.88 3.57
C ALA A 150 -2.75 -8.02 3.11
N ARG A 151 -2.47 -6.76 2.76
CA ARG A 151 -3.44 -5.82 2.20
C ARG A 151 -2.89 -5.13 0.98
N ARG A 152 -3.70 -5.08 -0.09
CA ARG A 152 -3.45 -4.22 -1.25
C ARG A 152 -4.29 -2.97 -1.15
N MET A 153 -3.66 -1.83 -1.38
CA MET A 153 -4.34 -0.55 -1.48
C MET A 153 -4.74 -0.32 -2.94
N ASP A 154 -5.68 -1.12 -3.44
CA ASP A 154 -6.21 -0.92 -4.80
C ASP A 154 -6.77 0.50 -4.91
N GLY A 155 -6.27 1.24 -5.89
CA GLY A 155 -6.69 2.62 -6.16
C GLY A 155 -5.87 3.71 -5.50
N ALA A 156 -4.94 3.46 -4.57
CA ALA A 156 -4.12 4.55 -3.99
C ALA A 156 -3.35 5.37 -5.06
N GLU A 157 -3.05 4.72 -6.19
CA GLU A 157 -2.26 5.22 -7.31
C GLU A 157 -3.14 5.77 -8.45
N SER A 158 -4.43 5.42 -8.47
CA SER A 158 -5.40 5.84 -9.50
C SER A 158 -6.58 6.63 -8.94
N MET A 159 -6.56 6.96 -7.64
CA MET A 159 -7.64 7.65 -6.97
C MET A 159 -7.57 9.13 -7.29
N ASN A 160 -8.62 9.63 -7.93
CA ASN A 160 -8.86 11.07 -7.94
C ASN A 160 -9.18 11.55 -6.51
N GLU A 161 -9.09 12.86 -6.30
CA GLU A 161 -9.25 13.46 -4.97
C GLU A 161 -10.58 13.05 -4.30
N ASP A 162 -11.67 12.94 -5.07
CA ASP A 162 -12.99 12.57 -4.53
C ASP A 162 -13.03 11.13 -4.01
N GLN A 163 -12.45 10.18 -4.74
CA GLN A 163 -12.35 8.79 -4.30
C GLN A 163 -11.47 8.66 -3.06
N ARG A 164 -10.41 9.47 -3.00
CA ARG A 164 -9.50 9.57 -1.86
C ARG A 164 -10.22 10.08 -0.61
N GLN A 165 -11.01 11.14 -0.75
CA GLN A 165 -11.84 11.70 0.32
C GLN A 165 -12.92 10.71 0.77
N LYS A 166 -13.54 9.98 -0.16
CA LYS A 166 -14.53 8.95 0.17
C LYS A 166 -13.92 7.81 0.99
N LEU A 167 -12.73 7.32 0.61
CA LEU A 167 -12.02 6.29 1.38
C LEU A 167 -11.66 6.79 2.79
N LEU A 168 -11.24 8.05 2.91
CA LEU A 168 -10.97 8.68 4.21
C LEU A 168 -12.23 8.79 5.06
N LEU A 169 -13.38 9.15 4.48
CA LEU A 169 -14.67 9.21 5.16
C LEU A 169 -15.14 7.83 5.61
N GLU A 170 -15.14 6.82 4.72
CA GLU A 170 -15.52 5.44 5.06
C GLU A 170 -14.63 4.89 6.18
N TYR A 171 -13.34 5.22 6.15
CA TYR A 171 -12.42 4.87 7.21
C TYR A 171 -12.75 5.56 8.54
N GLN A 172 -13.02 6.87 8.53
CA GLN A 172 -13.42 7.64 9.71
C GLN A 172 -14.71 7.07 10.32
N GLU A 173 -15.73 6.80 9.51
CA GLU A 173 -16.98 6.19 9.96
C GLU A 173 -16.77 4.79 10.56
N ARG A 174 -15.87 3.98 10.01
CA ARG A 174 -15.54 2.65 10.55
C ARG A 174 -14.80 2.76 11.88
N LEU A 175 -13.93 3.76 12.05
CA LEU A 175 -13.29 4.03 13.33
C LEU A 175 -14.32 4.46 14.38
N GLU A 176 -15.21 5.39 14.05
CA GLU A 176 -16.24 5.87 14.96
C GLU A 176 -17.21 4.75 15.38
N ARG A 177 -17.57 3.87 14.44
CA ARG A 177 -18.37 2.67 14.74
C ARG A 177 -17.60 1.64 15.57
N GLY A 178 -16.29 1.50 15.36
CA GLY A 178 -15.44 0.56 16.08
C GLY A 178 -15.04 1.00 17.50
N ASN A 179 -15.23 2.28 17.85
CA ASN A 179 -14.91 2.85 19.16
C ASN A 179 -16.12 2.92 20.11
N ARG A 180 -17.24 2.26 19.75
CA ARG A 180 -18.49 2.19 20.52
C ARG A 180 -18.66 0.91 21.37
N LEU A 181 -17.59 0.17 21.61
CA LEU A 181 -17.57 -1.00 22.52
C LEU A 181 -16.46 -0.85 23.55
#